data_AF-A0A419X2X4-F1
#
_entry.id   AF-A0A419X2X4-F1
#
_cell.length_a   1.000
_cell.length_b   1.000
_cell.length_c   1.000
_cell.angle_alpha   90.00
_cell.angle_beta   90.00
_cell.angle_gamma   90.00
#
_symmetry.space_group_name_H-M   'P 1'
#
loop_
_entity.id
_entity.type
_entity.pdbx_description
1 polymer ?
#
loop_
_entity_poly.entity_id
_entity_poly.type
_entity_poly.pdbx_seq_one_letter_code
_entity_poly.pdbx_strand_id
1 'polypeptide(L)'
;MTQSIEKRIEVIEGFKPAYQWKGKSQEKKDKKLRQYAFLDYGFVMILLCLVIYASLFAYLEYDFVSKKWDNAALLVQFTMLFAFKAPFAYLEVLLKKHAKEIKDSNISFNEKVNMDLEFMISKLNDRTKYIYLTGIPLIVIMLAAFFQVMDLNPLWDKFPVAVFAISLYLLIRINFDVFRLKRNIKKVNDIMQ
;
A
#
# COMPACT_ATOMS: atom_id res chain seq x y z
N MET A 1 5.01 8.79 -31.82
CA MET A 1 4.50 8.00 -30.68
C MET A 1 3.48 7.02 -31.26
N THR A 2 3.48 5.76 -30.83
CA THR A 2 2.50 4.78 -31.31
C THR A 2 1.18 4.94 -30.56
N GLN A 3 0.05 4.62 -31.19
CA GLN A 3 -1.29 4.67 -30.58
C GLN A 3 -1.36 3.86 -29.27
N SER A 4 -0.62 2.74 -29.19
CA SER A 4 -0.52 1.89 -27.99
C SER A 4 0.16 2.59 -26.81
N ILE A 5 1.14 3.46 -27.07
CA ILE A 5 1.85 4.22 -26.03
C ILE A 5 1.00 5.39 -25.55
N GLU A 6 0.35 6.12 -26.47
CA GLU A 6 -0.53 7.23 -26.14
C GLU A 6 -1.64 6.78 -25.18
N LYS A 7 -2.34 5.69 -25.52
CA LYS A 7 -3.36 5.10 -24.66
C LYS A 7 -2.80 4.64 -23.31
N ARG A 8 -1.58 4.10 -23.28
CA ARG A 8 -0.96 3.67 -22.03
C ARG A 8 -0.66 4.85 -21.10
N ILE A 9 -0.17 5.96 -21.64
CA ILE A 9 0.08 7.18 -20.88
C ILE A 9 -1.23 7.75 -20.36
N GLU A 10 -2.27 7.82 -21.19
CA GLU A 10 -3.61 8.26 -20.78
C GLU A 10 -4.15 7.43 -19.61
N VAL A 11 -4.07 6.11 -19.71
CA VAL A 11 -4.48 5.18 -18.64
C VAL A 11 -3.68 5.44 -17.34
N ILE A 12 -2.36 5.67 -17.45
CA ILE A 12 -1.50 6.00 -16.31
C ILE A 12 -1.90 7.33 -15.67
N GLU A 13 -2.17 8.36 -16.48
CA GLU A 13 -2.60 9.68 -16.01
C GLU A 13 -3.97 9.65 -15.32
N GLY A 14 -4.82 8.67 -15.67
CA GLY A 14 -6.08 8.39 -14.99
C GLY A 14 -5.94 7.87 -13.54
N PHE A 15 -4.74 7.54 -13.07
CA PHE A 15 -4.53 7.11 -11.68
C PHE A 15 -4.72 8.26 -10.69
N LYS A 16 -5.63 8.09 -9.70
CA LYS A 16 -5.90 9.13 -8.69
C LYS A 16 -4.70 9.28 -7.76
N PRO A 17 -4.12 10.48 -7.62
CA PRO A 17 -2.91 10.69 -6.83
C PRO A 17 -3.11 10.33 -5.35
N ALA A 18 -2.09 9.73 -4.73
CA ALA A 18 -2.14 9.33 -3.33
C ALA A 18 -2.31 10.54 -2.38
N TYR A 19 -1.71 11.67 -2.75
CA TYR A 19 -1.74 12.92 -1.99
C TYR A 19 -2.05 14.13 -2.89
N GLN A 20 -2.96 15.01 -2.44
CA GLN A 20 -3.26 16.28 -3.11
C GLN A 20 -2.35 17.39 -2.57
N TRP A 21 -1.27 17.68 -3.29
CA TRP A 21 -0.29 18.69 -2.89
C TRP A 21 -0.70 20.10 -3.32
N LYS A 22 -1.06 20.98 -2.37
CA LYS A 22 -1.30 22.41 -2.64
C LYS A 22 0.01 23.20 -2.77
N GLY A 23 0.07 24.15 -3.72
CA GLY A 23 1.04 25.25 -3.76
C GLY A 23 2.53 24.91 -3.99
N LYS A 24 2.89 23.69 -4.42
CA LYS A 24 4.29 23.28 -4.66
C LYS A 24 4.62 23.15 -6.14
N SER A 25 5.86 23.44 -6.53
CA SER A 25 6.37 23.12 -7.87
C SER A 25 6.31 21.62 -8.16
N GLN A 26 6.18 21.24 -9.43
CA GLN A 26 6.04 19.83 -9.84
C GLN A 26 7.23 18.97 -9.38
N GLU A 27 8.44 19.50 -9.46
CA GLU A 27 9.65 18.82 -9.01
C GLU A 27 9.64 18.54 -7.50
N LYS A 28 9.20 19.52 -6.69
CA LYS A 28 9.06 19.33 -5.23
C LYS A 28 7.99 18.28 -4.91
N LYS A 29 6.90 18.21 -5.69
CA LYS A 29 5.87 17.19 -5.55
C LYS A 29 6.42 15.80 -5.86
N ASP A 30 7.15 15.64 -6.96
CA ASP A 30 7.76 14.37 -7.36
C ASP A 30 8.83 13.89 -6.36
N LYS A 31 9.63 14.80 -5.80
CA LYS A 31 10.61 14.46 -4.75
C LYS A 31 9.92 13.95 -3.49
N LYS A 32 8.88 14.65 -3.01
CA LYS A 32 8.11 14.20 -1.83
C LYS A 32 7.42 12.87 -2.10
N LEU A 33 6.76 12.71 -3.24
CA LEU A 33 6.08 11.46 -3.60
C LEU A 33 7.01 10.26 -3.49
N ARG A 34 8.27 10.38 -3.96
CA ARG A 34 9.28 9.31 -3.82
C ARG A 34 9.63 8.98 -2.36
N GLN A 35 9.71 9.99 -1.48
CA GLN A 35 9.94 9.76 -0.05
C GLN A 35 8.74 9.06 0.59
N TYR A 36 7.52 9.52 0.29
CA TYR A 36 6.31 8.87 0.80
C TYR A 36 6.16 7.45 0.26
N ALA A 37 6.52 7.17 -0.99
CA ALA A 37 6.50 5.83 -1.56
C ALA A 37 7.39 4.82 -0.79
N PHE A 38 8.53 5.26 -0.28
CA PHE A 38 9.37 4.42 0.59
C PHE A 38 8.67 4.12 1.92
N LEU A 39 8.06 5.13 2.55
CA LEU A 39 7.31 4.95 3.79
C LEU A 39 6.07 4.05 3.58
N ASP A 40 5.37 4.28 2.49
CA ASP A 40 4.09 3.66 2.15
C ASP A 40 4.21 2.17 1.81
N TYR A 41 5.34 1.75 1.24
CA TYR A 41 5.60 0.33 0.95
C TYR A 41 6.69 -0.24 1.86
N GLY A 42 7.95 0.22 1.73
CA GLY A 42 9.09 -0.37 2.44
C GLY A 42 8.94 -0.36 3.96
N PHE A 43 8.63 0.81 4.54
CA PHE A 43 8.49 0.94 5.99
C PHE A 43 7.24 0.21 6.51
N VAL A 44 6.09 0.35 5.84
CA VAL A 44 4.87 -0.41 6.16
C VAL A 44 5.12 -1.91 6.14
N MET A 45 5.93 -2.42 5.20
CA MET A 45 6.21 -3.85 5.15
C MET A 45 6.92 -4.36 6.40
N ILE A 46 7.93 -3.62 6.86
CA ILE A 46 8.68 -3.96 8.07
C ILE A 46 7.74 -3.94 9.29
N LEU A 47 6.93 -2.88 9.41
CA LEU A 47 5.96 -2.74 10.50
C LEU A 47 4.94 -3.88 10.53
N LEU A 48 4.38 -4.26 9.37
CA LEU A 48 3.45 -5.38 9.28
C LEU A 48 4.10 -6.70 9.72
N CYS A 49 5.34 -6.98 9.31
CA CYS A 49 6.05 -8.18 9.76
C CYS A 49 6.26 -8.19 11.28
N LEU A 50 6.63 -7.05 11.88
CA LEU A 50 6.81 -6.93 13.32
C LEU A 50 5.50 -7.12 14.09
N VAL A 51 4.40 -6.55 13.60
CA VAL A 51 3.07 -6.71 14.22
C VAL A 51 2.56 -8.13 14.09
N ILE A 52 2.73 -8.77 12.92
CA ILE A 52 2.37 -10.18 12.70
C ILE A 52 3.16 -11.07 13.67
N TYR A 53 4.46 -10.83 13.81
CA TYR A 53 5.29 -11.53 14.78
C TYR A 53 4.76 -11.32 16.21
N ALA A 54 4.62 -10.07 16.67
CA ALA A 54 4.17 -9.76 18.03
C ALA A 54 2.81 -10.38 18.35
N SER A 55 1.85 -10.27 17.43
CA SER A 55 0.49 -10.81 17.61
C SER A 55 0.43 -12.33 17.59
N LEU A 56 1.23 -13.00 16.75
CA LEU A 56 1.32 -14.46 16.73
C LEU A 56 1.88 -15.01 18.05
N PHE A 57 2.97 -14.42 18.54
CA PHE A 57 3.60 -14.88 19.79
C PHE A 57 2.76 -14.55 21.02
N ALA A 58 2.01 -13.45 21.01
CA ALA A 58 1.02 -13.15 22.04
C ALA A 58 -0.12 -14.19 22.04
N TYR A 59 -0.63 -14.56 20.85
CA TYR A 59 -1.67 -15.59 20.72
C TYR A 59 -1.23 -16.99 21.17
N LEU A 60 0.03 -17.35 20.91
CA LEU A 60 0.61 -18.64 21.33
C LEU A 60 1.04 -18.65 22.81
N GLU A 61 0.75 -17.59 23.57
CA GLU A 61 1.12 -17.43 24.98
C GLU A 61 2.61 -17.65 25.27
N TYR A 62 3.48 -17.35 24.29
CA TYR A 62 4.91 -17.56 24.46
C TYR A 62 5.49 -16.55 25.47
N ASP A 63 5.97 -17.06 26.61
CA ASP A 63 6.29 -16.32 27.84
C ASP A 63 7.17 -15.06 27.66
N PHE A 64 8.07 -15.05 26.66
CA PHE A 64 8.96 -13.92 26.40
C PHE A 64 8.24 -12.68 25.81
N VAL A 65 7.09 -12.89 25.16
CA VAL A 65 6.35 -11.87 24.39
C VAL A 65 4.92 -11.68 24.88
N SER A 66 4.27 -12.70 25.45
CA SER A 66 2.90 -12.60 25.99
C SER A 66 2.77 -11.50 27.05
N LYS A 67 3.74 -11.42 27.98
CA LYS A 67 3.85 -10.33 28.97
C LYS A 67 4.20 -8.95 28.39
N LYS A 68 4.46 -8.86 27.07
CA LYS A 68 4.83 -7.64 26.36
C LYS A 68 3.78 -7.20 25.34
N TRP A 69 2.64 -7.91 25.23
CA TRP A 69 1.58 -7.55 24.29
C TRP A 69 1.03 -6.14 24.56
N ASP A 70 0.92 -5.73 25.83
CA ASP A 70 0.56 -4.37 26.22
C ASP A 70 1.51 -3.33 25.63
N ASN A 71 2.82 -3.60 25.70
CA ASN A 71 3.85 -2.73 25.15
C ASN A 71 3.84 -2.67 23.61
N ALA A 72 3.17 -3.63 22.94
CA ALA A 72 3.03 -3.63 21.49
C ALA A 72 1.94 -2.68 20.98
N ALA A 73 1.12 -2.09 21.86
CA ALA A 73 0.02 -1.21 21.45
C ALA A 73 0.49 -0.03 20.57
N LEU A 74 1.59 0.64 20.93
CA LEU A 74 2.18 1.70 20.10
C LEU A 74 2.59 1.19 18.72
N LEU A 75 3.24 0.02 18.65
CA LEU A 75 3.66 -0.59 17.40
C LEU A 75 2.44 -0.88 16.51
N VAL A 76 1.37 -1.46 17.08
CA VAL A 76 0.12 -1.73 16.37
C VAL A 76 -0.49 -0.42 15.87
N GLN A 77 -0.58 0.61 16.72
CA GLN A 77 -1.17 1.90 16.36
C GLN A 77 -0.44 2.55 15.19
N PHE A 78 0.89 2.66 15.24
CA PHE A 78 1.68 3.24 14.16
C PHE A 78 1.56 2.41 12.87
N THR A 79 1.58 1.08 12.97
CA THR A 79 1.43 0.20 11.82
C THR A 79 0.10 0.43 11.11
N MET A 80 -1.00 0.49 11.86
CA MET A 80 -2.33 0.75 11.28
C MET A 80 -2.41 2.14 10.63
N LEU A 81 -1.83 3.17 11.28
CA LEU A 81 -1.80 4.53 10.75
C LEU A 81 -1.09 4.61 9.38
N PHE A 82 0.08 4.00 9.26
CA PHE A 82 0.85 4.02 8.01
C PHE A 82 0.25 3.09 6.94
N ALA A 83 -0.26 1.92 7.33
CA ALA A 83 -0.86 0.97 6.40
C ALA A 83 -2.18 1.46 5.77
N PHE A 84 -2.85 2.44 6.38
CA PHE A 84 -4.16 2.94 5.91
C PHE A 84 -4.17 3.40 4.44
N LYS A 85 -3.06 3.97 3.95
CA LYS A 85 -2.93 4.47 2.56
C LYS A 85 -2.00 3.63 1.69
N ALA A 86 -1.44 2.56 2.23
CA ALA A 86 -0.55 1.69 1.48
C ALA A 86 -1.32 0.89 0.41
N PRO A 87 -0.75 0.66 -0.79
CA PRO A 87 0.55 1.12 -1.30
C PRO A 87 0.43 2.22 -2.36
N PHE A 88 -0.56 3.12 -2.25
CA PHE A 88 -0.94 4.02 -3.36
C PHE A 88 0.17 4.98 -3.78
N ALA A 89 1.00 5.48 -2.85
CA ALA A 89 2.09 6.39 -3.20
C ALA A 89 3.19 5.65 -3.97
N TYR A 90 3.46 4.40 -3.58
CA TYR A 90 4.43 3.56 -4.27
C TYR A 90 3.96 3.17 -5.68
N LEU A 91 2.69 2.81 -5.84
CA LEU A 91 2.09 2.53 -7.15
C LEU A 91 2.16 3.76 -8.07
N GLU A 92 1.87 4.96 -7.54
CA GLU A 92 1.96 6.21 -8.30
C GLU A 92 3.38 6.45 -8.84
N VAL A 93 4.40 6.20 -8.01
CA VAL A 93 5.81 6.33 -8.44
C VAL A 93 6.16 5.34 -9.55
N LEU A 94 5.71 4.08 -9.44
CA LEU A 94 5.95 3.08 -10.47
C LEU A 94 5.31 3.47 -11.81
N LEU A 95 4.05 3.91 -11.78
CA LEU A 95 3.31 4.35 -12.96
C LEU A 95 3.97 5.56 -13.62
N LYS A 96 4.32 6.59 -12.83
CA LYS A 96 4.99 7.80 -13.35
C LYS A 96 6.37 7.51 -13.92
N LYS A 97 7.13 6.62 -13.27
CA LYS A 97 8.43 6.18 -13.78
C LYS A 97 8.26 5.49 -15.14
N HIS A 98 7.32 4.54 -15.22
CA HIS A 98 7.01 3.82 -16.46
C HIS A 98 6.59 4.76 -17.59
N ALA A 99 5.68 5.70 -17.32
CA ALA A 99 5.23 6.67 -18.32
C ALA A 99 6.38 7.52 -18.87
N LYS A 100 7.33 7.94 -18.01
CA LYS A 100 8.54 8.66 -18.43
C LYS A 100 9.46 7.80 -19.30
N GLU A 101 9.59 6.51 -18.99
CA GLU A 101 10.45 5.57 -19.75
C GLU A 101 9.90 5.28 -21.15
N ILE A 102 8.58 5.14 -21.31
CA ILE A 102 7.98 4.80 -22.61
C ILE A 102 7.67 6.01 -23.49
N LYS A 103 7.69 7.23 -22.96
CA LYS A 103 7.18 8.42 -23.66
C LYS A 103 7.85 8.64 -25.02
N ASP A 104 9.16 8.46 -25.09
CA ASP A 104 9.94 8.69 -26.30
C ASP A 104 10.26 7.38 -27.05
N SER A 105 9.70 6.26 -26.59
CA SER A 105 9.87 4.95 -27.24
C SER A 105 8.98 4.83 -28.49
N ASN A 106 9.45 4.10 -29.50
CA ASN A 106 8.67 3.82 -30.71
C ASN A 106 8.28 2.33 -30.79
N ILE A 107 7.78 1.79 -29.69
CA ILE A 107 7.35 0.39 -29.60
C ILE A 107 5.84 0.25 -29.82
N SER A 108 5.42 -0.87 -30.38
CA SER A 108 4.02 -1.29 -30.42
C SER A 108 3.85 -2.58 -29.63
N PHE A 109 2.74 -2.72 -28.91
CA PHE A 109 2.46 -3.91 -28.12
C PHE A 109 0.96 -4.20 -28.10
N ASN A 110 0.61 -5.40 -27.65
CA ASN A 110 -0.77 -5.87 -27.65
C ASN A 110 -1.68 -5.01 -26.76
N GLU A 111 -2.79 -4.54 -27.32
CA GLU A 111 -3.79 -3.70 -26.65
C GLU A 111 -4.38 -4.34 -25.37
N LYS A 112 -4.37 -5.67 -25.27
CA LYS A 112 -4.73 -6.40 -24.04
C LYS A 112 -3.92 -5.95 -22.83
N VAL A 113 -2.66 -5.55 -23.02
CA VAL A 113 -1.80 -5.07 -21.92
C VAL A 113 -2.29 -3.72 -21.38
N ASN A 114 -2.86 -2.86 -22.24
CA ASN A 114 -3.48 -1.60 -21.84
C ASN A 114 -4.82 -1.84 -21.17
N MET A 115 -5.66 -2.71 -21.71
CA MET A 115 -6.93 -3.09 -21.06
C MET A 115 -6.71 -3.68 -19.66
N ASP A 116 -5.69 -4.55 -19.50
CA ASP A 116 -5.31 -5.11 -18.20
C ASP A 116 -4.89 -4.02 -17.20
N LEU A 117 -4.18 -2.99 -17.67
CA LEU A 117 -3.72 -1.87 -16.84
C LEU A 117 -4.89 -0.96 -16.45
N GLU A 118 -5.75 -0.63 -17.41
CA GLU A 118 -6.93 0.20 -17.22
C GLU A 118 -7.87 -0.41 -16.18
N PHE A 119 -8.14 -1.72 -16.29
CA PHE A 119 -8.92 -2.46 -15.31
C PHE A 119 -8.29 -2.47 -13.90
N MET A 120 -6.96 -2.48 -13.82
CA MET A 120 -6.26 -2.42 -12.54
C MET A 120 -6.39 -1.02 -11.92
N ILE A 121 -6.18 0.03 -12.71
CA ILE A 121 -6.26 1.41 -12.26
C ILE A 121 -7.69 1.77 -11.85
N SER A 122 -8.70 1.32 -12.59
CA SER A 122 -10.12 1.55 -12.22
C SER A 122 -10.45 0.94 -10.86
N LYS A 123 -9.98 -0.29 -10.59
CA LYS A 123 -10.11 -0.93 -9.26
C LYS A 123 -9.37 -0.18 -8.16
N LEU A 124 -8.13 0.24 -8.40
CA LEU A 124 -7.33 1.00 -7.43
C LEU A 124 -7.95 2.38 -7.14
N ASN A 125 -8.63 2.98 -8.11
CA ASN A 125 -9.31 4.27 -8.00
C ASN A 125 -10.65 4.20 -7.24
N ASP A 126 -11.26 3.02 -7.11
CA ASP A 126 -12.43 2.78 -6.27
C ASP A 126 -12.03 2.68 -4.79
N ARG A 127 -11.75 3.85 -4.21
CA ARG A 127 -11.31 3.98 -2.81
C ARG A 127 -12.41 3.61 -1.81
N THR A 128 -13.67 3.62 -2.21
CA THR A 128 -14.81 3.32 -1.34
C THR A 128 -14.75 1.88 -0.85
N LYS A 129 -14.53 0.94 -1.77
CA LYS A 129 -14.37 -0.48 -1.43
C LYS A 129 -13.20 -0.71 -0.47
N TYR A 130 -12.09 0.01 -0.65
CA TYR A 130 -10.93 -0.07 0.23
C TYR A 130 -11.23 0.44 1.65
N ILE A 131 -11.97 1.55 1.77
CA ILE A 131 -12.35 2.09 3.08
C ILE A 131 -13.20 1.08 3.87
N TYR A 132 -14.18 0.43 3.24
CA TYR A 132 -15.03 -0.53 3.94
C TYR A 132 -14.31 -1.83 4.31
N LEU A 133 -13.58 -2.45 3.38
CA LEU A 133 -12.92 -3.74 3.66
C LEU A 133 -11.69 -3.60 4.57
N THR A 134 -10.96 -2.48 4.46
CA THR A 134 -9.68 -2.32 5.17
C THR A 134 -9.70 -1.15 6.12
N GLY A 135 -10.20 0.01 5.70
CA GLY A 135 -10.18 1.23 6.50
C GLY A 135 -10.93 1.09 7.84
N ILE A 136 -12.14 0.53 7.85
CA ILE A 136 -12.92 0.38 9.09
C ILE A 136 -12.21 -0.56 10.08
N PRO A 137 -11.81 -1.80 9.72
CA PRO A 137 -11.04 -2.65 10.63
C PRO A 137 -9.76 -1.99 11.16
N LEU A 138 -9.01 -1.30 10.28
CA LEU A 138 -7.80 -0.55 10.64
C LEU A 138 -8.10 0.52 11.70
N ILE A 139 -9.18 1.29 11.54
CA ILE A 139 -9.59 2.33 12.51
C ILE A 139 -9.96 1.71 13.85
N VAL A 140 -10.72 0.61 13.87
CA VAL A 140 -11.11 -0.08 15.11
C VAL A 140 -9.88 -0.56 15.88
N ILE A 141 -8.94 -1.22 15.19
CA ILE A 141 -7.69 -1.68 15.81
C ILE A 141 -6.84 -0.50 16.29
N MET A 142 -6.76 0.57 15.49
CA MET A 142 -6.00 1.78 15.85
C MET A 142 -6.57 2.45 17.11
N LEU A 143 -7.90 2.54 17.25
CA LEU A 143 -8.55 3.09 18.44
C LEU A 143 -8.35 2.18 19.66
N ALA A 144 -8.47 0.87 19.49
CA ALA A 144 -8.21 -0.09 20.56
C ALA A 144 -6.77 -0.01 21.07
N ALA A 145 -5.80 0.10 20.16
CA ALA A 145 -4.41 0.30 20.49
C ALA A 145 -4.17 1.64 21.20
N PHE A 146 -4.81 2.72 20.74
CA PHE A 146 -4.74 4.02 21.39
C PHE A 146 -5.26 3.97 22.84
N PHE A 147 -6.40 3.33 23.09
CA PHE A 147 -6.91 3.16 24.45
C PHE A 147 -6.00 2.29 25.30
N GLN A 148 -5.34 1.28 24.73
CA GLN A 148 -4.37 0.48 25.47
C GLN A 148 -3.15 1.30 25.90
N VAL A 149 -2.65 2.20 25.05
CA VAL A 149 -1.52 3.08 25.41
C VAL A 149 -1.83 3.96 26.61
N MET A 150 -3.11 4.23 26.87
CA MET A 150 -3.60 4.99 28.03
C MET A 150 -3.97 4.09 29.22
N ASP A 151 -3.75 2.77 29.14
CA ASP A 151 -4.20 1.75 30.09
C ASP A 151 -5.74 1.73 30.30
N LEU A 152 -6.50 2.09 29.26
CA LEU A 152 -7.98 2.19 29.30
C LEU A 152 -8.69 1.06 28.53
N ASN A 153 -7.97 0.10 27.94
CA ASN A 153 -8.57 -0.94 27.10
C ASN A 153 -8.67 -2.30 27.81
N PRO A 154 -9.80 -2.63 28.44
CA PRO A 154 -9.96 -3.92 29.12
C PRO A 154 -10.07 -5.13 28.17
N LEU A 155 -10.09 -4.90 26.85
CA LEU A 155 -10.24 -5.94 25.84
C LEU A 155 -8.94 -6.22 25.08
N TRP A 156 -7.83 -5.55 25.39
CA TRP A 156 -6.60 -5.60 24.60
C TRP A 156 -6.03 -7.01 24.40
N ASP A 157 -6.14 -7.87 25.41
CA ASP A 157 -5.69 -9.27 25.34
C ASP A 157 -6.43 -10.12 24.29
N LYS A 158 -7.59 -9.66 23.81
CA LYS A 158 -8.37 -10.33 22.77
C LYS A 158 -8.01 -9.85 21.36
N PHE A 159 -7.27 -8.75 21.25
CA PHE A 159 -6.86 -8.17 19.95
C PHE A 159 -5.74 -8.91 19.21
N PRO A 160 -4.86 -9.76 19.79
CA PRO A 160 -3.79 -10.41 19.03
C PRO A 160 -4.29 -11.10 17.77
N VAL A 161 -5.37 -11.88 17.87
CA VAL A 161 -5.92 -12.62 16.73
C VAL A 161 -6.41 -11.68 15.63
N ALA A 162 -7.14 -10.63 15.99
CA ALA A 162 -7.66 -9.65 15.04
C ALA A 162 -6.52 -8.87 14.36
N VAL A 163 -5.53 -8.44 15.16
CA VAL A 163 -4.34 -7.72 14.68
C VAL A 163 -3.53 -8.61 13.73
N PHE A 164 -3.33 -9.88 14.07
CA PHE A 164 -2.65 -10.85 13.22
C PHE A 164 -3.36 -11.01 11.88
N ALA A 165 -4.67 -11.32 11.90
CA ALA A 165 -5.45 -11.58 10.70
C ALA A 165 -5.49 -10.38 9.75
N ILE A 166 -5.75 -9.17 10.28
CA ILE A 166 -5.80 -7.94 9.47
C ILE A 166 -4.42 -7.59 8.93
N SER A 167 -3.36 -7.70 9.75
CA SER A 167 -2.00 -7.39 9.30
C SER A 167 -1.53 -8.35 8.20
N LEU A 168 -1.83 -9.64 8.33
CA LEU A 168 -1.52 -10.65 7.31
C LEU A 168 -2.30 -10.38 6.01
N TYR A 169 -3.59 -10.05 6.12
CA TYR A 169 -4.39 -9.66 4.97
C TYR A 169 -3.80 -8.43 4.26
N LEU A 170 -3.42 -7.38 5.00
CA LEU A 170 -2.81 -6.17 4.44
C LEU A 170 -1.48 -6.48 3.73
N LEU A 171 -0.62 -7.27 4.37
CA LEU A 171 0.64 -7.76 3.82
C LEU A 171 0.43 -8.42 2.45
N ILE A 172 -0.50 -9.37 2.35
CA ILE A 172 -0.81 -10.07 1.11
C ILE A 172 -1.38 -9.11 0.06
N ARG A 173 -2.39 -8.32 0.43
CA ARG A 173 -3.11 -7.41 -0.47
C ARG A 173 -2.16 -6.38 -1.09
N ILE A 174 -1.34 -5.72 -0.27
CA ILE A 174 -0.36 -4.72 -0.70
C ILE A 174 0.62 -5.31 -1.70
N ASN A 175 1.19 -6.49 -1.40
CA ASN A 175 2.16 -7.14 -2.29
C ASN A 175 1.51 -7.63 -3.59
N PHE A 176 0.28 -8.11 -3.52
CA PHE A 176 -0.46 -8.51 -4.71
C PHE A 176 -0.69 -7.34 -5.68
N ASP A 177 -1.14 -6.19 -5.17
CA ASP A 177 -1.35 -4.98 -5.98
C ASP A 177 -0.04 -4.52 -6.64
N VAL A 178 1.06 -4.47 -5.88
CA VAL A 178 2.40 -4.10 -6.37
C VAL A 178 2.91 -5.10 -7.42
N PHE A 179 2.80 -6.41 -7.14
CA PHE A 179 3.27 -7.46 -8.04
C PHE A 179 2.51 -7.41 -9.38
N ARG A 180 1.19 -7.27 -9.33
CA ARG A 180 0.36 -7.22 -10.53
C ARG A 180 0.71 -6.03 -11.42
N LEU A 181 0.93 -4.85 -10.83
CA LEU A 181 1.35 -3.67 -11.57
C LEU A 181 2.74 -3.86 -12.19
N LYS A 182 3.73 -4.31 -11.40
CA LYS A 182 5.08 -4.57 -11.90
C LYS A 182 5.09 -5.58 -13.05
N ARG A 183 4.28 -6.64 -12.96
CA ARG A 183 4.14 -7.63 -14.03
C ARG A 183 3.54 -7.02 -15.30
N ASN A 184 2.55 -6.14 -15.19
CA ASN A 184 2.00 -5.46 -16.36
C ASN A 184 3.02 -4.50 -16.99
N ILE A 185 3.75 -3.72 -16.19
CA ILE A 185 4.84 -2.86 -16.65
C ILE A 185 5.93 -3.66 -17.37
N LYS A 186 6.35 -4.78 -16.77
CA LYS A 186 7.40 -5.64 -17.33
C LYS A 186 7.07 -6.14 -18.74
N LYS A 187 5.81 -6.49 -19.04
CA LYS A 187 5.39 -6.92 -20.39
C LYS A 187 5.72 -5.89 -21.48
N VAL A 188 5.76 -4.61 -21.15
CA VAL A 188 6.12 -3.54 -22.10
C VAL A 188 7.64 -3.31 -22.10
N ASN A 189 8.27 -3.35 -20.93
CA ASN A 189 9.73 -3.16 -20.81
C ASN A 189 10.52 -4.26 -21.51
N ASP A 190 10.04 -5.51 -21.48
CA ASP A 190 10.66 -6.64 -22.17
C ASP A 190 10.62 -6.49 -23.71
N ILE A 191 9.76 -5.61 -24.26
CA ILE A 191 9.67 -5.31 -25.70
C ILE A 191 10.63 -4.16 -26.09
N MET A 192 11.06 -3.36 -25.12
CA MET A 192 12.02 -2.26 -25.35
C MET A 192 13.48 -2.74 -25.39
N GLN A 193 13.76 -3.95 -24.88
CA GLN A 193 15.07 -4.60 -24.89
C GLN A 193 15.29 -5.38 -26.17
#